data_AF-C2CHM5-F1
#
_entry.id   AF-C2CHM5-F1
#
_cell.length_a   1.000
_cell.length_b   1.000
_cell.length_c   1.000
_cell.angle_alpha   90.00
_cell.angle_beta   90.00
_cell.angle_gamma   90.00
#
_symmetry.space_group_name_H-M   'P 1'
#
loop_
_entity.id
_entity.type
_entity.pdbx_description
1 polymer ?
#
loop_
_entity_poly.entity_id
_entity_poly.type
_entity_poly.pdbx_seq_one_letter_code
_entity_poly.pdbx_strand_id
1 'polypeptide(L)'
;MSDFKVIESQEELDRILKDRLERAEKKAKEEMQGLIDSLKSENAGLKDENTNYQKQLEGVKEKDVTISTLEGEIESYKKAELRRKVAIKNDIPYSLADRIIGDDEESMAEDAKRLAEFVGKKDHVPPLRNYEDKNPDDMDGALKDLLNNLNTEGE
;
A
#
# COMPACT_ATOMS: atom_id res chain seq x y z
N MET A 1 -60.19 -59.43 -17.17
CA MET A 1 -59.70 -59.01 -18.49
C MET A 1 -60.90 -58.48 -19.23
N SER A 2 -60.85 -57.25 -19.74
CA SER A 2 -61.95 -56.67 -20.51
C SER A 2 -62.03 -57.37 -21.87
N ASP A 3 -63.17 -57.98 -22.18
CA ASP A 3 -63.41 -58.65 -23.45
C ASP A 3 -63.28 -57.67 -24.64
N PHE A 4 -62.76 -58.16 -25.75
CA PHE A 4 -62.60 -57.38 -26.97
C PHE A 4 -63.97 -57.01 -27.54
N LYS A 5 -64.22 -55.71 -27.69
CA LYS A 5 -65.45 -55.19 -28.30
C LYS A 5 -65.14 -54.73 -29.73
N VAL A 6 -65.81 -55.34 -30.70
CA VAL A 6 -65.70 -54.97 -32.12
C VAL A 6 -66.28 -53.57 -32.30
N ILE A 7 -65.60 -52.74 -33.10
CA ILE A 7 -66.09 -51.42 -33.48
C ILE A 7 -66.94 -51.59 -34.74
N GLU A 8 -68.21 -51.18 -34.68
CA GLU A 8 -69.18 -51.43 -35.76
C GLU A 8 -69.45 -50.19 -36.62
N SER A 9 -68.94 -49.01 -36.22
CA SER A 9 -69.12 -47.75 -36.96
C SER A 9 -67.90 -46.81 -36.88
N GLN A 10 -67.79 -45.94 -37.89
CA GLN A 10 -66.77 -44.88 -37.91
C GLN A 10 -66.94 -43.89 -36.74
N GLU A 11 -68.17 -43.57 -36.36
CA GLU A 11 -68.45 -42.65 -35.25
C GLU A 11 -68.00 -43.20 -33.88
N GLU A 12 -68.03 -44.52 -33.69
CA GLU A 12 -67.48 -45.17 -32.50
C GLU A 12 -65.95 -45.16 -32.50
N LEU A 13 -65.34 -45.40 -33.66
CA LEU A 13 -63.89 -45.31 -33.83
C LEU A 13 -63.38 -43.89 -33.54
N ASP A 14 -64.01 -42.88 -34.13
CA ASP A 14 -63.63 -41.48 -33.97
C ASP A 14 -63.77 -41.01 -32.52
N ARG A 15 -64.83 -41.44 -31.82
CA ARG A 15 -65.00 -41.18 -30.38
C ARG A 15 -63.87 -41.77 -29.53
N ILE A 16 -63.52 -43.04 -29.77
CA ILE A 16 -62.44 -43.72 -29.02
C ILE A 16 -61.08 -43.05 -29.30
N LEU A 17 -60.82 -42.69 -30.56
CA LEU A 17 -59.59 -42.00 -30.95
C LEU A 17 -59.50 -40.61 -30.31
N LYS A 18 -60.59 -39.84 -30.34
CA LYS A 18 -60.65 -38.52 -29.72
C LYS A 18 -60.36 -38.58 -28.23
N ASP A 19 -61.00 -39.50 -27.50
CA ASP A 19 -60.73 -39.74 -26.07
C ASP A 19 -59.26 -40.11 -25.80
N ARG A 20 -58.66 -40.93 -26.66
CA ARG A 20 -57.24 -41.31 -26.54
C ARG A 20 -56.32 -40.12 -26.81
N LEU A 21 -56.63 -39.32 -27.83
CA LEU A 21 -55.88 -38.12 -28.18
C LEU A 21 -55.96 -37.07 -27.06
N GLU A 22 -57.14 -36.79 -26.53
CA GLU A 22 -57.33 -35.85 -25.43
C GLU A 22 -56.55 -36.28 -24.18
N ARG A 23 -56.55 -37.58 -23.85
CA ARG A 23 -55.72 -38.11 -22.74
C ARG A 23 -54.22 -37.94 -23.01
N ALA A 24 -53.77 -38.22 -24.23
CA ALA A 24 -52.36 -38.08 -24.60
C ALA A 24 -51.91 -36.61 -24.57
N GLU A 25 -52.72 -35.70 -25.13
CA GLU A 25 -52.47 -34.27 -25.12
C GLU A 25 -52.46 -33.70 -23.71
N LYS A 26 -53.41 -34.11 -22.86
CA LYS A 26 -53.46 -33.67 -21.47
C LYS A 26 -52.20 -34.10 -20.72
N LYS A 27 -51.79 -35.36 -20.85
CA LYS A 27 -50.59 -35.88 -20.21
C LYS A 27 -49.33 -35.15 -20.69
N ALA A 28 -49.20 -34.94 -22.00
CA ALA A 28 -48.08 -34.20 -22.57
C ALA A 28 -48.03 -32.74 -22.09
N LYS A 29 -49.19 -32.06 -22.00
CA LYS A 29 -49.27 -30.70 -21.44
C LYS A 29 -48.86 -30.65 -19.98
N GLU A 30 -49.32 -31.59 -19.16
CA GLU A 30 -48.97 -31.68 -17.73
C GLU A 30 -47.47 -31.92 -17.54
N GLU A 31 -46.87 -32.85 -18.28
CA GLU A 31 -45.42 -33.12 -18.24
C GLU A 31 -44.61 -31.90 -18.68
N MET A 32 -45.02 -31.25 -19.78
CA MET A 32 -44.35 -30.05 -20.29
C MET A 32 -44.46 -28.87 -19.33
N GLN A 33 -45.62 -28.70 -18.70
CA GLN A 33 -45.84 -27.66 -17.69
C GLN A 33 -44.95 -27.87 -16.47
N GLY A 34 -44.85 -29.12 -15.97
CA GLY A 34 -43.95 -29.45 -14.87
C GLY A 34 -42.48 -29.16 -15.17
N LEU A 35 -42.04 -29.47 -16.39
CA LEU A 35 -40.71 -29.12 -16.89
C LEU A 35 -40.48 -27.60 -16.95
N ILE A 36 -41.45 -26.85 -17.46
CA ILE A 36 -41.38 -25.38 -17.54
C ILE A 36 -41.27 -24.77 -16.15
N ASP A 37 -42.07 -25.25 -15.19
CA ASP A 37 -42.08 -24.70 -13.83
C ASP A 37 -40.77 -25.03 -13.09
N SER A 38 -40.24 -26.26 -13.28
CA SER A 38 -38.91 -26.63 -12.79
C SER A 38 -37.82 -25.72 -13.36
N LEU A 39 -37.78 -25.56 -14.69
CA LEU A 39 -36.76 -24.74 -15.36
C LEU A 39 -36.86 -23.26 -14.98
N LYS A 40 -38.06 -22.75 -14.73
CA LYS A 40 -38.26 -21.38 -14.22
C LYS A 40 -37.70 -21.23 -12.81
N SER A 41 -37.99 -22.18 -11.93
CA SER A 41 -37.47 -22.18 -10.56
C SER A 41 -35.95 -22.24 -10.53
N GLU A 42 -35.36 -23.13 -11.33
CA GLU A 42 -33.90 -23.26 -11.44
C GLU A 42 -33.25 -22.01 -12.02
N ASN A 43 -33.81 -21.44 -13.08
CA ASN A 43 -33.31 -20.18 -13.64
C ASN A 43 -33.41 -19.00 -12.68
N ALA A 44 -34.45 -18.94 -11.85
CA ALA A 44 -34.56 -17.93 -10.80
C ALA A 44 -33.44 -18.09 -9.77
N GLY A 45 -33.21 -19.32 -9.28
CA GLY A 45 -32.13 -19.62 -8.35
C GLY A 45 -30.75 -19.30 -8.92
N LEU A 46 -30.47 -19.69 -10.17
CA LEU A 46 -29.21 -19.39 -10.86
C LEU A 46 -29.01 -17.88 -11.04
N LYS A 47 -30.07 -17.11 -11.33
CA LYS A 47 -29.98 -15.65 -11.42
C LYS A 47 -29.63 -15.04 -10.06
N ASP A 48 -30.28 -15.48 -8.99
CA ASP A 48 -30.03 -14.99 -7.65
C ASP A 48 -28.59 -15.30 -7.21
N GLU A 49 -28.12 -16.53 -7.43
CA GLU A 49 -26.73 -16.92 -7.18
C GLU A 49 -25.73 -16.07 -7.98
N ASN A 50 -25.99 -15.85 -9.27
CA ASN A 50 -25.13 -15.04 -10.11
C ASN A 50 -25.04 -13.59 -9.62
N THR A 51 -26.16 -12.99 -9.19
CA THR A 51 -26.14 -11.65 -8.58
C THR A 51 -25.36 -11.61 -7.26
N ASN A 52 -25.44 -12.67 -6.45
CA ASN A 52 -24.69 -12.78 -5.21
C ASN A 52 -23.17 -12.90 -5.49
N TYR A 53 -22.78 -13.74 -6.46
CA TYR A 53 -21.38 -13.87 -6.86
C TYR A 53 -20.81 -12.57 -7.42
N GLN A 54 -21.59 -11.82 -8.21
CA GLN A 54 -21.17 -10.50 -8.70
C GLN A 54 -20.89 -9.52 -7.56
N LYS A 55 -21.77 -9.44 -6.56
CA LYS A 55 -21.56 -8.61 -5.36
C LYS A 55 -20.32 -9.03 -4.57
N GLN A 56 -20.10 -10.34 -4.41
CA GLN A 56 -18.90 -10.85 -3.75
C GLN A 56 -17.63 -10.48 -4.52
N LEU A 57 -17.66 -10.57 -5.85
CA LEU A 57 -16.55 -10.22 -6.72
C LEU A 57 -16.19 -8.73 -6.65
N GLU A 58 -17.20 -7.85 -6.58
CA GLU A 58 -16.99 -6.42 -6.35
C GLU A 58 -16.32 -6.16 -4.99
N GLY A 59 -16.80 -6.81 -3.93
CA GLY A 59 -16.18 -6.70 -2.60
C GLY A 59 -14.75 -7.23 -2.52
N VAL A 60 -14.35 -8.20 -3.36
CA VAL A 60 -12.96 -8.66 -3.46
C VAL A 60 -12.09 -7.61 -4.15
N LYS A 61 -12.55 -6.98 -5.23
CA LYS A 61 -11.80 -5.93 -5.93
C LYS A 61 -11.50 -4.73 -5.03
N GLU A 62 -12.47 -4.34 -4.20
CA GLU A 62 -12.26 -3.28 -3.20
C GLU A 62 -11.14 -3.66 -2.21
N LYS A 63 -11.13 -4.92 -1.75
CA LYS A 63 -10.08 -5.42 -0.87
C LYS A 63 -8.71 -5.41 -1.53
N ASP A 64 -8.60 -5.82 -2.80
CA ASP A 64 -7.32 -5.80 -3.52
C ASP A 64 -6.72 -4.38 -3.60
N VAL A 65 -7.56 -3.36 -3.83
CA VAL A 65 -7.14 -1.95 -3.81
C VAL A 65 -6.67 -1.55 -2.40
N THR A 66 -7.41 -1.93 -1.35
CA THR A 66 -6.99 -1.64 0.03
C THR A 66 -5.68 -2.34 0.41
N ILE A 67 -5.45 -3.56 -0.07
CA ILE A 67 -4.22 -4.31 0.18
C ILE A 67 -3.05 -3.61 -0.51
N SER A 68 -3.19 -3.29 -1.81
CA SER A 68 -2.12 -2.60 -2.56
C SER A 68 -1.76 -1.24 -1.96
N THR A 69 -2.74 -0.47 -1.50
CA THR A 69 -2.50 0.81 -0.83
C THR A 69 -1.78 0.63 0.51
N LEU A 70 -2.21 -0.33 1.34
CA LEU A 70 -1.56 -0.65 2.61
C LEU A 70 -0.13 -1.18 2.42
N GLU A 71 0.11 -2.00 1.39
CA GLU A 71 1.44 -2.49 1.05
C GLU A 71 2.38 -1.33 0.68
N GLY A 72 1.91 -0.39 -0.14
CA GLY A 72 2.67 0.82 -0.50
C GLY A 72 2.96 1.71 0.72
N GLU A 73 1.99 1.88 1.62
CA GLU A 73 2.22 2.60 2.89
C GLU A 73 3.26 1.91 3.76
N ILE A 74 3.18 0.58 3.91
CA ILE A 74 4.14 -0.22 4.67
C ILE A 74 5.55 -0.08 4.09
N GLU A 75 5.70 -0.13 2.76
CA GLU A 75 7.00 0.06 2.10
C GLU A 75 7.55 1.47 2.34
N SER A 76 6.70 2.50 2.25
CA SER A 76 7.08 3.88 2.55
C SER A 76 7.57 4.03 4.00
N TYR A 77 6.83 3.48 4.97
CA TYR A 77 7.24 3.49 6.37
C TYR A 77 8.54 2.73 6.62
N LYS A 78 8.71 1.56 5.99
CA LYS A 78 9.96 0.78 6.06
C LYS A 78 11.15 1.58 5.51
N LYS A 79 11.00 2.21 4.34
CA LYS A 79 12.03 3.07 3.75
C LYS A 79 12.35 4.27 4.66
N ALA A 80 11.34 4.92 5.23
CA ALA A 80 11.53 6.04 6.16
C ALA A 80 12.24 5.60 7.46
N GLU A 81 11.94 4.41 7.98
CA GLU A 81 12.65 3.84 9.12
C GLU A 81 14.11 3.54 8.80
N LEU A 82 14.38 2.95 7.63
CA LEU A 82 15.75 2.71 7.15
C LEU A 82 16.54 4.02 7.02
N ARG A 83 15.98 5.04 6.36
CA ARG A 83 16.61 6.37 6.26
C ARG A 83 16.96 6.95 7.63
N ARG A 84 16.04 6.84 8.60
CA ARG A 84 16.29 7.29 9.98
C ARG A 84 17.42 6.53 10.66
N LYS A 85 17.47 5.20 10.50
CA LYS A 85 18.57 4.37 11.02
C LYS A 85 19.90 4.77 10.40
N VAL A 86 19.94 4.97 9.08
CA VAL A 86 21.15 5.39 8.37
C VAL A 86 21.59 6.79 8.79
N ALA A 87 20.67 7.74 8.96
CA ALA A 87 20.96 9.09 9.44
C ALA A 87 21.66 9.06 10.81
N ILE A 88 21.11 8.30 11.76
CA ILE A 88 21.68 8.15 13.11
C ILE A 88 23.07 7.51 13.04
N LYS A 89 23.27 6.48 12.19
CA LYS A 89 24.57 5.82 12.02
C LYS A 89 25.66 6.75 11.46
N ASN A 90 25.31 7.80 10.74
CA ASN A 90 26.24 8.73 10.08
C ASN A 90 26.22 10.14 10.72
N ASP A 91 25.74 10.27 11.97
CA ASP A 91 25.68 11.54 12.71
C ASP A 91 24.90 12.66 12.00
N ILE A 92 23.95 12.30 11.13
CA ILE A 92 23.07 13.24 10.46
C ILE A 92 21.88 13.54 11.40
N PRO A 93 21.57 14.82 11.67
CA PRO A 93 20.41 15.18 12.48
C PRO A 93 19.11 14.58 11.92
N TYR A 94 18.21 14.15 12.81
CA TYR A 94 16.93 13.52 12.45
C TYR A 94 16.13 14.34 11.43
N SER A 95 16.15 15.67 11.54
CA SER A 95 15.46 16.58 10.63
C SER A 95 15.97 16.52 9.18
N LEU A 96 17.16 15.96 8.95
CA LEU A 96 17.73 15.74 7.62
C LEU A 96 17.65 14.28 7.15
N ALA A 97 17.11 13.36 7.95
CA ALA A 97 16.98 11.94 7.55
C ALA A 97 16.14 11.78 6.27
N ASP A 98 15.13 12.62 6.08
CA ASP A 98 14.28 12.61 4.88
C ASP A 98 15.02 13.03 3.60
N ARG A 99 16.20 13.67 3.73
CA ARG A 99 17.06 14.06 2.60
C ARG A 99 17.93 12.94 2.08
N ILE A 100 18.05 11.83 2.81
CA ILE A 100 18.81 10.66 2.36
C ILE A 100 18.05 9.99 1.22
N ILE A 101 18.71 9.85 0.06
CA ILE A 101 18.15 9.25 -1.15
C ILE A 101 18.76 7.87 -1.37
N GLY A 102 17.92 6.91 -1.75
CA GLY A 102 18.33 5.54 -2.05
C GLY A 102 17.15 4.60 -2.02
N ASP A 103 17.26 3.50 -2.76
CA ASP A 103 16.27 2.42 -2.77
C ASP A 103 16.67 1.25 -1.87
N ASP A 104 17.98 1.02 -1.72
CA ASP A 104 18.58 -0.04 -0.89
C ASP A 104 19.41 0.53 0.26
N GLU A 105 19.60 -0.25 1.33
CA GLU A 105 20.37 0.19 2.52
C GLU A 105 21.80 0.63 2.18
N GLU A 106 22.45 -0.04 1.23
CA GLU A 106 23.79 0.34 0.76
C GLU A 106 23.79 1.71 0.07
N SER A 107 22.85 1.93 -0.86
CA SER A 107 22.72 3.22 -1.56
C SER A 107 22.42 4.38 -0.60
N MET A 108 21.55 4.14 0.39
CA MET A 108 21.24 5.12 1.44
C MET A 108 22.47 5.41 2.32
N ALA A 109 23.28 4.40 2.62
CA ALA A 109 24.48 4.57 3.43
C ALA A 109 25.56 5.37 2.70
N GLU A 110 25.74 5.16 1.40
CA GLU A 110 26.66 5.97 0.59
C GLU A 110 26.22 7.44 0.51
N ASP A 111 24.94 7.68 0.25
CA ASP A 111 24.39 9.04 0.20
C ASP A 111 24.49 9.74 1.56
N ALA A 112 24.20 9.02 2.64
CA ALA A 112 24.37 9.55 3.99
C ALA A 112 25.83 9.91 4.30
N LYS A 113 26.81 9.10 3.88
CA LYS A 113 28.23 9.47 4.05
C LYS A 113 28.56 10.78 3.35
N ARG A 114 28.09 10.96 2.11
CA ARG A 114 28.27 12.22 1.37
C ARG A 114 27.60 13.39 2.08
N LEU A 115 26.36 13.22 2.53
CA LEU A 115 25.64 14.26 3.28
C LEU A 115 26.34 14.61 4.60
N ALA A 116 26.89 13.62 5.30
CA ALA A 116 27.63 13.83 6.53
C ALA A 116 28.90 14.68 6.32
N GLU A 117 29.55 14.64 5.15
CA GLU A 117 30.68 15.53 4.84
C GLU A 117 30.28 17.01 4.81
N PHE A 118 29.02 17.32 4.45
CA PHE A 118 28.51 18.69 4.38
C PHE A 118 27.83 19.15 5.67
N VAL A 119 27.12 18.25 6.35
CA VAL A 119 26.29 18.54 7.54
C VAL A 119 27.04 18.26 8.82
N GLY A 120 28.03 17.37 8.78
CA GLY A 120 28.88 17.02 9.90
C GLY A 120 29.48 18.27 10.49
N LYS A 121 29.45 18.36 11.82
CA LYS A 121 30.07 19.46 12.55
C LYS A 121 31.54 19.50 12.16
N LYS A 122 31.91 20.46 11.31
CA LYS A 122 33.28 20.96 11.33
C LYS A 122 33.38 21.62 12.69
N ASP A 123 34.00 20.93 13.64
CA ASP A 123 34.49 21.53 14.87
C ASP A 123 35.55 22.56 14.46
N HIS A 124 35.08 23.68 13.92
CA HIS A 124 35.88 24.86 13.73
C HIS A 124 36.11 25.40 15.14
N VAL A 125 37.14 24.88 15.79
CA VAL A 125 37.70 25.50 16.98
C VAL A 125 38.18 26.86 16.50
N PRO A 126 37.52 27.97 16.90
CA PRO A 126 37.98 29.28 16.53
C PRO A 126 39.43 29.42 17.02
N PRO A 127 40.34 30.01 16.23
CA PRO A 127 41.68 30.26 16.73
C PRO A 127 41.57 31.02 18.04
N LEU A 128 42.28 30.55 19.06
CA LEU A 128 42.36 31.26 20.33
C LEU A 128 42.87 32.68 20.04
N ARG A 129 42.24 33.67 20.66
CA ARG A 129 42.69 35.05 20.57
C ARG A 129 44.14 35.12 21.07
N ASN A 130 45.08 35.41 20.17
CA ASN A 130 46.45 35.70 20.54
C ASN A 130 46.48 37.02 21.34
N TYR A 131 47.00 36.97 22.57
CA TYR A 131 47.24 38.15 23.40
C TYR A 131 48.69 38.68 23.26
N GLU A 132 49.49 38.08 22.39
CA GLU A 132 50.92 38.41 22.26
C GLU A 132 51.23 39.60 21.33
N ASP A 133 50.24 40.12 20.60
CA ASP A 133 50.35 41.42 19.89
C ASP A 133 49.54 42.50 20.61
N LYS A 134 49.86 42.75 21.89
CA LYS A 134 49.64 44.11 22.41
C LYS A 134 50.72 44.99 21.77
N ASN A 135 50.30 45.83 20.83
CA ASN A 135 51.13 46.87 20.25
C ASN A 135 52.01 47.52 21.34
N PRO A 136 53.32 47.72 21.08
CA PRO A 136 54.23 48.40 22.01
C PRO A 136 53.90 49.88 22.25
N ASP A 137 52.81 50.38 21.64
CA ASP A 137 52.28 51.74 21.83
C ASP A 137 51.43 51.91 23.11
N ASP A 138 51.20 50.85 23.89
CA ASP A 138 50.54 50.99 25.20
C ASP A 138 51.53 51.51 26.24
N MET A 139 51.09 52.47 27.06
CA MET A 139 51.84 53.12 28.15
C MET A 139 52.66 52.14 29.02
N ASP A 140 52.21 50.89 29.15
CA ASP A 140 52.91 49.82 29.87
C ASP A 140 54.27 49.43 29.27
N GLY A 141 54.44 49.53 27.94
CA GLY A 141 55.73 49.32 27.27
C GLY A 141 56.71 50.44 27.58
N ALA A 142 56.27 51.69 27.47
CA ALA A 142 57.06 52.87 27.83
C ALA A 142 57.42 52.90 29.33
N LEU A 143 56.52 52.44 30.21
CA LEU A 143 56.78 52.36 31.65
C LEU A 143 57.85 51.31 31.99
N LYS A 144 57.86 50.17 31.27
CA LYS A 144 58.89 49.12 31.41
C LYS A 144 60.26 49.60 30.98
N ASP A 145 60.36 50.35 29.88
CA ASP A 145 61.63 50.91 29.43
C ASP A 145 62.19 51.95 30.41
N LEU A 146 61.33 52.79 30.98
CA LEU A 146 61.70 53.72 32.06
C LEU A 146 62.23 52.99 33.32
N LEU A 147 61.56 51.92 33.74
CA LEU A 147 61.98 51.12 34.89
C LEU A 147 63.31 50.41 34.65
N ASN A 148 63.54 49.89 33.44
CA ASN A 148 64.80 49.24 33.09
C ASN A 148 65.97 50.23 33.10
N ASN A 149 65.78 51.46 32.61
CA ASN A 149 66.81 52.50 32.64
C ASN A 149 67.10 53.03 34.06
N LEU A 150 66.13 52.99 34.97
CA LEU A 150 66.34 53.36 36.38
C LEU A 150 67.11 52.28 37.17
N ASN A 151 67.05 51.02 36.73
CA ASN A 151 67.68 49.91 37.43
C ASN A 151 69.17 49.72 37.06
N THR A 152 69.71 50.54 36.17
CA THR A 152 71.10 50.49 35.70
C THR A 152 72.01 51.61 36.23
N GLU A 153 71.50 52.55 37.03
CA GLU A 153 72.28 53.67 37.58
C GLU A 153 72.62 53.52 39.07
N GLY A 154 72.79 52.29 39.56
CA GLY A 154 73.14 52.04 40.95
C GLY A 154 73.99 50.81 41.18
N GLU A 155 75.24 50.84 40.69
CA GLU A 155 76.46 50.28 41.31
C GLU A 155 77.73 50.68 40.53
#